data_AF-A0A2I1D775-F1
#
_entry.id   AF-A0A2I1D775-F1
#
_cell.length_a   1.000
_cell.length_b   1.000
_cell.length_c   1.000
_cell.angle_alpha   90.00
_cell.angle_beta   90.00
_cell.angle_gamma   90.00
#
_symmetry.space_group_name_H-M   'P 1'
#
loop_
_entity.id
_entity.type
_entity.pdbx_description
1 polymer ?
#
loop_
_entity_poly.entity_id
_entity_poly.type
_entity_poly.pdbx_seq_one_letter_code
_entity_poly.pdbx_strand_id
1 'polypeptide(L)'
;MLAPALSFALLTLQILLATTVLEKTKSRSLYRYTGMLVIILITYAQHSLQNYPRINATWGASLGVTHFIYAVHLASLLFLEKATPKSALGHKPTGANKHSPPQKDHSIAFRLCSSTRGIGTNWQVKNIPPVPGVLHARAPQRATRGFLLRQSAIICWIYCWLRVIHLVWNQYIQGLSQTLFPLEEESALYSLVLERAIVRMFSGFVVLMGGVRASLELAYRIASVLCVGLGVSGAQEWPPMFGSTWEAYTLRKFWGWVYLLVCPIRIGRLQSDVDIYRA
;
A
#
# COMPACT_ATOMS: atom_id res chain seq x y z
N MET A 1 -9.07 4.92 19.17
CA MET A 1 -8.25 5.73 18.24
C MET A 1 -6.74 5.56 18.43
N LEU A 2 -6.25 5.24 19.64
CA LEU A 2 -4.81 5.06 19.89
C LEU A 2 -4.16 3.91 19.11
N ALA A 3 -4.81 2.73 19.02
CA ALA A 3 -4.19 1.57 18.40
C ALA A 3 -3.88 1.73 16.89
N PRO A 4 -4.79 2.26 16.03
CA PRO A 4 -4.44 2.56 14.64
C PRO A 4 -3.32 3.58 14.49
N ALA A 5 -3.33 4.66 15.30
CA ALA A 5 -2.29 5.68 15.26
C ALA A 5 -0.91 5.10 15.63
N LEU A 6 -0.86 4.28 16.68
CA LEU A 6 0.35 3.57 17.08
C LEU A 6 0.84 2.63 15.98
N SER A 7 -0.07 1.93 15.29
CA SER A 7 0.26 1.05 14.17
C SER A 7 0.94 1.80 13.02
N PHE A 8 0.42 2.99 12.66
CA PHE A 8 1.03 3.85 11.64
C PHE A 8 2.38 4.43 12.09
N ALA A 9 2.53 4.76 13.38
CA ALA A 9 3.81 5.20 13.94
C ALA A 9 4.87 4.09 13.83
N LEU A 10 4.50 2.85 14.17
CA LEU A 10 5.38 1.68 14.02
C LEU A 10 5.75 1.42 12.55
N LEU A 11 4.82 1.60 11.60
CA LEU A 11 5.12 1.45 10.17
C LEU A 11 6.10 2.53 9.69
N THR A 12 5.90 3.76 10.15
CA THR A 12 6.82 4.88 9.84
C THR A 12 8.21 4.59 10.39
N LEU A 13 8.29 4.12 11.64
CA LEU A 13 9.54 3.71 12.27
C LEU A 13 10.23 2.58 11.49
N GLN A 14 9.46 1.58 11.02
CA GLN A 14 9.97 0.46 10.22
C GLN A 14 10.56 0.94 8.88
N ILE A 15 9.89 1.87 8.19
CA ILE A 15 10.38 2.46 6.94
C ILE A 15 11.65 3.28 7.18
N LEU A 16 11.68 4.10 8.24
CA LEU A 16 12.85 4.92 8.58
C LEU A 16 14.05 4.06 8.99
N LEU A 17 13.83 2.99 9.76
CA LEU A 17 14.87 2.03 10.12
C LEU A 17 15.42 1.32 8.87
N ALA A 18 14.55 0.83 7.99
CA ALA A 18 15.00 0.21 6.75
C ALA A 18 15.78 1.20 5.87
N THR A 19 15.35 2.47 5.84
CA THR A 19 16.03 3.55 5.11
C THR A 19 17.45 3.77 5.65
N THR A 20 17.60 3.90 6.97
CA THR A 20 18.92 4.14 7.59
C THR A 20 19.85 2.93 7.43
N VAL A 21 19.32 1.72 7.58
CA VAL A 21 20.08 0.48 7.32
C VAL A 21 20.50 0.43 5.86
N LEU A 22 19.61 0.70 4.91
CA LEU A 22 19.92 0.65 3.48
C LEU A 22 20.97 1.69 3.06
N GLU A 23 20.93 2.89 3.65
CA GLU A 23 21.88 3.97 3.38
C GLU A 23 23.27 3.70 3.99
N LYS A 24 23.31 3.26 5.25
CA LYS A 24 24.58 3.13 6.01
C LYS A 24 25.29 1.80 5.82
N THR A 25 24.61 0.77 5.29
CA THR A 25 25.18 -0.58 5.20
C THR A 25 25.47 -1.00 3.77
N LYS A 26 26.63 -1.65 3.60
CA LYS A 26 26.98 -2.34 2.34
C LYS A 26 26.02 -3.51 2.11
N SER A 27 25.83 -3.87 0.84
CA SER A 27 24.91 -4.90 0.35
C SER A 27 25.01 -6.28 1.04
N ARG A 28 26.19 -6.65 1.58
CA ARG A 28 26.44 -7.93 2.26
C ARG A 28 26.73 -7.79 3.77
N SER A 29 26.36 -6.67 4.37
CA SER A 29 26.67 -6.40 5.77
C SER A 29 25.79 -7.23 6.73
N LEU A 30 26.39 -7.75 7.81
CA LEU A 30 25.68 -8.44 8.88
C LEU A 30 24.60 -7.55 9.55
N TYR A 31 24.77 -6.22 9.53
CA TYR A 31 23.79 -5.28 10.06
C TYR A 31 22.45 -5.30 9.32
N ARG A 32 22.38 -5.83 8.09
CA ARG A 32 21.10 -6.02 7.39
C ARG A 32 20.28 -7.15 8.01
N TYR A 33 20.94 -8.16 8.57
CA TYR A 33 20.29 -9.28 9.26
C TYR A 33 19.69 -8.85 10.59
N THR A 34 20.41 -8.04 11.35
CA THR A 34 19.86 -7.44 12.58
C THR A 34 18.71 -6.49 12.27
N GLY A 35 18.80 -5.69 11.20
CA GLY A 35 17.69 -4.87 10.71
C GLY A 35 16.43 -5.66 10.36
N MET A 36 16.58 -6.85 9.74
CA MET A 36 15.44 -7.74 9.46
C MET A 36 14.82 -8.33 10.73
N LEU A 37 15.63 -8.74 11.71
CA LEU A 37 15.10 -9.19 13.00
C LEU A 37 14.21 -8.11 13.62
N VAL A 38 14.68 -6.85 13.62
CA VAL A 38 13.90 -5.72 14.14
C VAL A 38 12.63 -5.48 13.32
N ILE A 39 12.68 -5.58 12.00
CA ILE A 39 11.50 -5.51 11.13
C ILE A 39 10.46 -6.59 11.49
N ILE A 40 10.91 -7.83 11.72
CA ILE A 40 10.02 -8.93 12.11
C ILE A 40 9.38 -8.64 13.48
N LEU A 41 10.16 -8.17 14.46
CA LEU A 41 9.65 -7.83 15.79
C LEU A 41 8.62 -6.69 15.74
N ILE A 42 8.88 -5.65 14.94
CA ILE A 42 7.92 -4.54 14.74
C ILE A 42 6.65 -5.07 14.05
N THR A 43 6.79 -5.93 13.04
CA THR A 43 5.65 -6.54 12.33
C THR A 43 4.82 -7.40 13.27
N TYR A 44 5.46 -8.16 14.16
CA TYR A 44 4.78 -8.93 15.20
C TYR A 44 4.01 -8.02 16.16
N ALA A 45 4.62 -6.94 16.65
CA ALA A 45 3.94 -5.97 17.51
C ALA A 45 2.74 -5.31 16.80
N GLN A 46 2.87 -4.96 15.52
CA GLN A 46 1.76 -4.45 14.70
C GLN A 46 0.63 -5.47 14.53
N HIS A 47 0.95 -6.75 14.41
CA HIS A 47 -0.05 -7.81 14.36
C HIS A 47 -0.75 -7.99 15.71
N SER A 48 -0.02 -7.98 16.83
CA SER A 48 -0.61 -8.03 18.17
C SER A 48 -1.55 -6.85 18.44
N LEU A 49 -1.23 -5.67 17.90
CA LEU A 49 -2.11 -4.50 17.99
C LEU A 49 -3.45 -4.68 17.27
N GLN A 50 -3.52 -5.50 16.22
CA GLN A 50 -4.77 -5.78 15.48
C GLN A 50 -5.76 -6.61 16.30
N ASN A 51 -5.25 -7.44 17.23
CA ASN A 51 -6.07 -8.27 18.10
C ASN A 51 -6.70 -7.48 19.28
N TYR A 52 -6.49 -6.17 19.36
CA TYR A 52 -7.15 -5.36 20.36
C TYR A 52 -8.66 -5.31 20.11
N PRO A 53 -9.51 -5.59 21.12
CA PRO A 53 -10.96 -5.79 20.97
C PRO A 53 -11.76 -4.56 20.48
N ARG A 54 -11.10 -3.43 20.21
CA ARG A 54 -11.73 -2.17 19.77
C ARG A 54 -11.39 -1.78 18.33
N ILE A 55 -10.67 -2.62 17.58
CA ILE A 55 -10.39 -2.35 16.16
C ILE A 55 -11.49 -3.00 15.33
N ASN A 56 -12.19 -2.19 14.51
CA ASN A 56 -13.15 -2.71 13.55
C ASN A 56 -12.45 -3.64 12.55
N ALA A 57 -13.07 -4.78 12.23
CA ALA A 57 -12.57 -5.80 11.30
C ALA A 57 -12.03 -5.22 9.98
N THR A 58 -12.67 -4.20 9.40
CA THR A 58 -12.18 -3.56 8.17
C THR A 58 -10.82 -2.91 8.37
N TRP A 59 -10.64 -2.17 9.47
CA TRP A 59 -9.36 -1.54 9.80
C TRP A 59 -8.31 -2.59 10.17
N GLY A 60 -8.69 -3.63 10.91
CA GLY A 60 -7.81 -4.74 11.25
C GLY A 60 -7.26 -5.43 10.01
N ALA A 61 -8.13 -5.79 9.05
CA ALA A 61 -7.75 -6.42 7.79
C ALA A 61 -6.82 -5.52 6.95
N SER A 62 -7.16 -4.24 6.78
CA SER A 62 -6.34 -3.31 5.99
C SER A 62 -4.97 -3.07 6.60
N LEU A 63 -4.91 -2.92 7.92
CA LEU A 63 -3.66 -2.81 8.65
C LEU A 63 -2.85 -4.10 8.45
N GLY A 64 -3.44 -5.27 8.68
CA GLY A 64 -2.79 -6.57 8.48
C GLY A 64 -2.15 -6.72 7.10
N VAL A 65 -2.92 -6.46 6.04
CA VAL A 65 -2.45 -6.51 4.65
C VAL A 65 -1.31 -5.51 4.42
N THR A 66 -1.44 -4.27 4.91
CA THR A 66 -0.40 -3.24 4.75
C THR A 66 0.90 -3.66 5.42
N HIS A 67 0.87 -4.08 6.69
CA HIS A 67 2.06 -4.46 7.43
C HIS A 67 2.75 -5.67 6.81
N PHE A 68 1.98 -6.68 6.39
CA PHE A 68 2.53 -7.85 5.71
C PHE A 68 3.25 -7.46 4.42
N ILE A 69 2.61 -6.65 3.58
CA ILE A 69 3.17 -6.14 2.33
C ILE A 69 4.49 -5.38 2.57
N TYR A 70 4.49 -4.47 3.54
CA TYR A 70 5.69 -3.68 3.85
C TYR A 70 6.79 -4.54 4.46
N ALA A 71 6.46 -5.52 5.29
CA ALA A 71 7.44 -6.45 5.84
C ALA A 71 8.13 -7.24 4.72
N VAL A 72 7.36 -7.81 3.78
CA VAL A 72 7.90 -8.53 2.62
C VAL A 72 8.71 -7.60 1.71
N HIS A 73 8.22 -6.39 1.43
CA HIS A 73 8.93 -5.40 0.61
C HIS A 73 10.28 -5.02 1.21
N LEU A 74 10.31 -4.65 2.49
CA LEU A 74 11.54 -4.23 3.16
C LEU A 74 12.52 -5.41 3.32
N ALA A 75 12.02 -6.61 3.63
CA ALA A 75 12.84 -7.81 3.63
C ALA A 75 13.46 -8.06 2.24
N SER A 76 12.68 -7.90 1.16
CA SER A 76 13.17 -8.09 -0.19
C SER A 76 14.27 -7.10 -0.57
N LEU A 77 14.15 -5.83 -0.18
CA LEU A 77 15.16 -4.81 -0.44
C LEU A 77 16.45 -5.06 0.34
N LEU A 78 16.33 -5.48 1.60
CA LEU A 78 17.48 -5.72 2.47
C LEU A 78 18.23 -7.01 2.12
N PHE A 79 17.51 -8.08 1.76
CA PHE A 79 18.07 -9.42 1.54
C PHE A 79 18.16 -9.84 0.07
N LEU A 80 17.04 -9.78 -0.65
CA LEU A 80 16.91 -10.43 -1.97
C LEU A 80 17.55 -9.58 -3.06
N GLU A 81 17.23 -8.29 -3.09
CA GLU A 81 17.63 -7.43 -4.20
C GLU A 81 19.04 -6.83 -3.99
N LYS A 82 19.62 -6.99 -2.79
CA LYS A 82 20.97 -6.49 -2.46
C LYS A 82 21.11 -5.01 -2.84
N ALA A 83 19.99 -4.29 -2.83
CA ALA A 83 19.85 -2.99 -3.47
C ALA A 83 20.77 -1.98 -2.78
N THR A 84 21.37 -1.11 -3.59
CA THR A 84 22.01 0.11 -3.13
C THR A 84 21.26 1.28 -3.76
N PRO A 85 21.14 2.43 -3.08
CA PRO A 85 20.45 3.61 -3.63
C PRO A 85 20.91 3.97 -5.05
N LYS A 86 22.21 3.78 -5.34
CA LYS A 86 22.83 4.08 -6.63
C LYS A 86 22.56 3.02 -7.71
N SER A 87 22.48 1.74 -7.34
CA SER A 87 22.15 0.67 -8.29
C SER A 87 20.66 0.60 -8.61
N ALA A 88 19.83 1.29 -7.80
CA ALA A 88 18.39 1.23 -7.87
C ALA A 88 17.75 2.15 -8.91
N LEU A 89 18.33 3.34 -9.07
CA LEU A 89 17.87 4.29 -10.05
C LEU A 89 18.08 3.70 -11.45
N GLY A 90 16.98 3.59 -12.19
CA GLY A 90 17.08 3.34 -13.62
C GLY A 90 17.72 4.50 -14.34
N HIS A 91 18.19 4.22 -15.55
CA HIS A 91 18.82 5.17 -16.46
C HIS A 91 18.35 6.61 -16.23
N LYS A 92 19.30 7.55 -16.11
CA LYS A 92 19.06 8.98 -15.85
C LYS A 92 17.74 9.41 -16.50
N PRO A 93 16.79 10.04 -15.75
CA PRO A 93 15.49 10.38 -16.30
C PRO A 93 15.70 11.08 -17.65
N THR A 94 15.17 10.51 -18.72
CA THR A 94 15.16 11.12 -20.05
C THR A 94 14.36 12.42 -19.93
N GLY A 95 15.05 13.54 -19.68
CA GLY A 95 14.44 14.83 -19.34
C GLY A 95 14.82 15.42 -17.98
N ALA A 96 15.73 14.80 -17.21
CA ALA A 96 16.34 15.45 -16.06
C ALA A 96 17.13 16.68 -16.54
N ASN A 97 16.54 17.84 -16.33
CA ASN A 97 17.16 19.13 -16.58
C ASN A 97 18.52 19.16 -15.87
N LYS A 98 19.60 19.60 -16.54
CA LYS A 98 20.99 19.62 -16.00
C LYS A 98 21.15 20.38 -14.67
N HIS A 99 20.08 21.02 -14.17
CA HIS A 99 20.02 21.81 -12.94
C HIS A 99 19.26 21.16 -11.77
N SER A 100 18.82 19.90 -11.86
CA SER A 100 18.26 19.23 -10.70
C SER A 100 19.35 19.04 -9.63
N PRO A 101 19.15 19.54 -8.39
CA PRO A 101 20.16 19.41 -7.34
C PRO A 101 20.47 17.94 -7.07
N PRO A 102 21.70 17.61 -6.61
CA PRO A 102 22.07 16.25 -6.29
C PRO A 102 21.10 15.70 -5.23
N GLN A 103 20.30 14.71 -5.63
CA GLN A 103 19.35 14.05 -4.74
C GLN A 103 20.17 13.26 -3.71
N LYS A 104 20.01 13.59 -2.41
CA LYS A 104 20.78 12.97 -1.32
C LYS A 104 20.47 11.48 -1.24
N ASP A 105 21.49 10.64 -0.99
CA ASP A 105 21.37 9.18 -0.90
C ASP A 105 20.25 8.73 0.06
N HIS A 106 20.03 9.46 1.16
CA HIS A 106 18.93 9.25 2.11
C HIS A 106 17.54 9.36 1.46
N SER A 107 17.30 10.37 0.63
CA SER A 107 16.00 10.58 -0.03
C SER A 107 15.69 9.48 -1.05
N ILE A 108 16.73 8.94 -1.70
CA ILE A 108 16.59 7.79 -2.61
C ILE A 108 16.27 6.53 -1.80
N ALA A 109 17.00 6.29 -0.70
CA ALA A 109 16.73 5.16 0.19
C ALA A 109 15.31 5.22 0.77
N PHE A 110 14.87 6.39 1.22
CA PHE A 110 13.50 6.60 1.72
C PHE A 110 12.46 6.29 0.64
N ARG A 111 12.67 6.78 -0.59
CA ARG A 111 11.78 6.49 -1.72
C ARG A 111 11.70 4.99 -2.03
N LEU A 112 12.80 4.26 -1.93
CA LEU A 112 12.82 2.81 -2.13
C LEU A 112 12.04 2.08 -1.03
N CYS A 113 12.24 2.44 0.23
CA CYS A 113 11.57 1.80 1.36
C CYS A 113 10.07 2.16 1.45
N SER A 114 9.68 3.38 1.05
CA SER A 114 8.29 3.85 1.08
C SER A 114 7.49 3.47 -0.17
N SER A 115 8.15 3.17 -1.30
CA SER A 115 7.48 2.82 -2.55
C SER A 115 7.63 1.34 -2.89
N THR A 116 6.60 0.56 -2.57
CA THR A 116 6.49 -0.87 -2.93
C THR A 116 6.43 -1.12 -4.44
N ARG A 117 6.24 -0.07 -5.25
CA ARG A 117 6.10 -0.12 -6.71
C ARG A 117 7.37 0.28 -7.47
N GLY A 118 8.43 0.68 -6.76
CA GLY A 118 9.71 1.04 -7.38
C GLY A 118 9.61 2.21 -8.35
N ILE A 119 8.89 3.27 -8.00
CA ILE A 119 8.66 4.40 -8.93
C ILE A 119 9.99 5.12 -9.22
N GLY A 120 10.37 5.17 -10.50
CA GLY A 120 11.63 5.74 -10.97
C GLY A 120 12.83 4.80 -10.86
N THR A 121 12.62 3.51 -10.61
CA THR A 121 13.70 2.50 -10.57
C THR A 121 13.70 1.63 -11.83
N ASN A 122 14.78 0.88 -12.05
CA ASN A 122 14.88 -0.11 -13.14
C ASN A 122 13.84 -1.23 -13.07
N TRP A 123 13.17 -1.40 -11.92
CA TRP A 123 12.18 -2.46 -11.66
C TRP A 123 10.80 -1.88 -11.39
N GLN A 124 10.55 -0.64 -11.84
CA GLN A 124 9.24 -0.02 -11.75
C GLN A 124 8.16 -0.95 -12.33
N VAL A 125 7.06 -1.12 -11.59
CA VAL A 125 5.91 -1.91 -12.05
C VAL A 125 5.37 -1.31 -13.35
N LYS A 126 5.20 -2.14 -14.39
CA LYS A 126 4.80 -1.69 -15.75
C LYS A 126 3.40 -1.05 -15.79
N ASN A 127 2.48 -1.53 -14.97
CA ASN A 127 1.08 -1.12 -14.96
C ASN A 127 0.82 -0.07 -13.88
N ILE A 128 1.41 1.12 -14.02
CA ILE A 128 1.11 2.25 -13.12
C ILE A 128 0.10 3.17 -13.80
N PRO A 129 -1.00 3.54 -13.11
CA PRO A 129 -1.94 4.51 -13.63
C PRO A 129 -1.23 5.83 -13.97
N PRO A 130 -1.53 6.45 -15.13
CA PRO A 130 -0.87 7.66 -15.54
C PRO A 130 -1.12 8.79 -14.54
N VAL A 131 -0.07 9.58 -14.27
CA VAL A 131 -0.20 10.78 -13.45
C VAL A 131 -1.11 11.76 -14.21
N PRO A 132 -2.14 12.35 -13.56
CA PRO A 132 -3.04 13.28 -14.23
C PRO A 132 -2.30 14.44 -14.93
N GLY A 133 -2.69 14.76 -16.17
CA GLY A 133 -2.12 15.83 -16.98
C GLY A 133 -1.98 17.19 -16.27
N VAL A 134 -2.90 17.50 -15.36
CA VAL A 134 -2.90 18.72 -14.53
C VAL A 134 -1.65 18.85 -13.66
N LEU A 135 -0.99 17.74 -13.33
CA LEU A 135 0.24 17.68 -12.55
C LEU A 135 1.52 17.80 -13.39
N HIS A 136 1.39 17.77 -14.72
CA HIS A 136 2.46 18.08 -15.67
C HIS A 136 2.58 19.59 -15.95
N ALA A 137 1.92 20.44 -15.15
CA ALA A 137 1.93 21.89 -15.35
C ALA A 137 3.37 22.45 -15.37
N ARG A 138 3.63 23.39 -16.28
CA ARG A 138 4.95 24.05 -16.49
C ARG A 138 5.51 24.71 -15.22
N ALA A 139 4.68 24.98 -14.20
CA ALA A 139 5.09 25.59 -12.95
C ALA A 139 4.97 24.59 -11.78
N PRO A 140 6.08 24.21 -11.11
CA PRO A 140 6.09 23.18 -10.07
C PRO A 140 5.22 23.55 -8.87
N GLN A 141 5.19 24.82 -8.45
CA GLN A 141 4.37 25.27 -7.33
C GLN A 141 2.86 25.14 -7.60
N ARG A 142 2.43 25.39 -8.84
CA ARG A 142 1.02 25.26 -9.25
C ARG A 142 0.60 23.79 -9.31
N ALA A 143 1.49 22.92 -9.80
CA ALA A 143 1.29 21.48 -9.80
C ALA A 143 1.16 20.93 -8.37
N THR A 144 2.02 21.35 -7.43
CA THR A 144 1.96 20.94 -6.02
C THR A 144 0.68 21.38 -5.34
N ARG A 145 0.25 22.64 -5.49
CA ARG A 145 -1.02 23.11 -4.91
C ARG A 145 -2.22 22.36 -5.49
N GLY A 146 -2.25 22.16 -6.80
CA GLY A 146 -3.30 21.39 -7.47
C GLY A 146 -3.34 19.93 -7.01
N PHE A 147 -2.17 19.32 -6.79
CA PHE A 147 -2.06 17.98 -6.21
C PHE A 147 -2.66 17.93 -4.81
N LEU A 148 -2.23 18.82 -3.91
CA LEU A 148 -2.68 18.81 -2.52
C LEU A 148 -4.19 19.02 -2.43
N LEU A 149 -4.75 19.99 -3.14
CA LEU A 149 -6.20 20.22 -3.17
C LEU A 149 -6.97 19.00 -3.68
N ARG A 150 -6.50 18.38 -4.77
CA ARG A 150 -7.13 17.18 -5.32
C ARG A 150 -7.05 15.99 -4.36
N GLN A 151 -5.89 15.75 -3.75
CA GLN A 151 -5.70 14.65 -2.81
C GLN A 151 -6.56 14.86 -1.56
N SER A 152 -6.58 16.07 -1.01
CA SER A 152 -7.45 16.43 0.12
C SER A 152 -8.94 16.24 -0.20
N ALA A 153 -9.40 16.68 -1.38
CA ALA A 153 -10.78 16.48 -1.79
C ALA A 153 -11.15 14.98 -1.89
N ILE A 154 -10.25 14.15 -2.43
CA ILE A 154 -10.45 12.71 -2.54
C ILE A 154 -10.42 12.04 -1.15
N ILE A 155 -9.53 12.48 -0.26
CA ILE A 155 -9.47 12.02 1.13
C ILE A 155 -10.81 12.30 1.82
N CYS A 156 -11.34 13.53 1.70
CA CYS A 156 -12.65 13.88 2.24
C CYS A 156 -13.75 12.98 1.67
N TRP A 157 -13.77 12.78 0.36
CA TRP A 157 -14.73 11.91 -0.31
C TRP A 157 -14.69 10.47 0.19
N ILE A 158 -13.50 9.85 0.22
CA ILE A 158 -13.31 8.47 0.68
C ILE A 158 -13.70 8.34 2.16
N TYR A 159 -13.33 9.32 2.99
CA TYR A 159 -13.69 9.35 4.40
C TYR A 159 -15.21 9.42 4.59
N CYS A 160 -15.91 10.30 3.85
CA CYS A 160 -17.37 10.37 3.86
C CYS A 160 -18.00 9.04 3.46
N TRP A 161 -17.52 8.43 2.37
CA TRP A 161 -18.02 7.14 1.89
C TRP A 161 -17.81 6.01 2.91
N LEU A 162 -16.61 5.90 3.49
CA LEU A 162 -16.32 4.93 4.56
C LEU A 162 -17.21 5.16 5.77
N ARG A 163 -17.52 6.41 6.11
CA ARG A 163 -18.42 6.75 7.21
C ARG A 163 -19.85 6.31 6.92
N VAL A 164 -20.34 6.50 5.70
CA VAL A 164 -21.66 5.99 5.27
C VAL A 164 -21.70 4.47 5.37
N ILE A 165 -20.70 3.76 4.84
CA ILE A 165 -20.63 2.30 4.93
C ILE A 165 -20.61 1.81 6.37
N HIS A 166 -19.81 2.46 7.23
CA HIS A 166 -19.75 2.10 8.65
C HIS A 166 -21.12 2.28 9.34
N LEU A 167 -21.84 3.34 8.97
CA LEU A 167 -23.15 3.65 9.52
C LEU A 167 -24.19 2.62 9.04
N VAL A 168 -24.19 2.31 7.74
CA VAL A 168 -25.04 1.25 7.14
C VAL A 168 -24.74 -0.12 7.75
N TRP A 169 -23.45 -0.44 7.93
CA TRP A 169 -23.03 -1.70 8.51
C TRP A 169 -23.54 -1.89 9.94
N ASN A 170 -23.32 -0.90 10.80
CA ASN A 170 -23.70 -1.01 12.21
C ASN A 170 -25.21 -0.93 12.41
N GLN A 171 -25.93 -0.10 11.65
CA GLN A 171 -27.37 0.09 11.84
C GLN A 171 -28.22 -0.97 11.15
N TYR A 172 -27.85 -1.35 9.93
CA TYR A 172 -28.69 -2.22 9.11
C TYR A 172 -28.14 -3.63 9.05
N ILE A 173 -26.86 -3.82 8.73
CA ILE A 173 -26.31 -5.17 8.49
C ILE A 173 -26.10 -5.94 9.79
N GLN A 174 -25.57 -5.31 10.84
CA GLN A 174 -25.42 -5.98 12.14
C GLN A 174 -26.78 -6.34 12.76
N GLY A 175 -27.74 -5.40 12.75
CA GLY A 175 -29.10 -5.66 13.21
C GLY A 175 -29.75 -6.80 12.42
N LEU A 176 -29.66 -6.76 11.09
CA LEU A 176 -30.19 -7.80 10.20
C LEU A 176 -29.48 -9.15 10.43
N SER A 177 -28.17 -9.16 10.68
CA SER A 177 -27.42 -10.38 10.96
C SER A 177 -27.82 -11.04 12.28
N GLN A 178 -28.13 -10.24 13.32
CA GLN A 178 -28.58 -10.77 14.60
C GLN A 178 -29.99 -11.36 14.48
N THR A 179 -30.87 -10.74 13.68
CA THR A 179 -32.22 -11.27 13.43
C THR A 179 -32.26 -12.47 12.48
N LEU A 180 -31.37 -12.51 11.47
CA LEU A 180 -31.33 -13.60 10.48
C LEU A 180 -30.50 -14.80 10.95
N PHE A 181 -29.66 -14.64 11.98
CA PHE A 181 -28.77 -15.69 12.48
C PHE A 181 -28.71 -15.71 14.02
N PRO A 182 -29.79 -16.11 14.71
CA PRO A 182 -29.67 -16.54 16.10
C PRO A 182 -28.66 -17.70 16.16
N LEU A 183 -27.78 -17.70 17.16
CA LEU A 183 -26.71 -18.69 17.35
C LEU A 183 -27.22 -20.15 17.51
N GLU A 184 -28.53 -20.41 17.48
CA GLU A 184 -29.15 -21.67 17.95
C GLU A 184 -30.05 -22.42 16.95
N GLU A 185 -30.36 -21.92 15.74
CA GLU A 185 -31.27 -22.65 14.82
C GLU A 185 -30.61 -23.01 13.47
N GLU A 186 -30.02 -24.20 13.43
CA GLU A 186 -29.36 -24.77 12.25
C GLU A 186 -30.29 -25.49 11.25
N SER A 187 -31.61 -25.58 11.48
CA SER A 187 -32.42 -26.63 10.81
C SER A 187 -33.67 -26.21 10.03
N ALA A 188 -33.89 -24.95 9.64
CA ALA A 188 -35.13 -24.60 8.92
C ALA A 188 -34.93 -23.80 7.62
N LEU A 189 -35.36 -24.44 6.51
CA LEU A 189 -35.69 -23.91 5.18
C LEU A 189 -34.53 -23.53 4.22
N TYR A 190 -34.39 -24.33 3.15
CA TYR A 190 -33.50 -24.10 2.01
C TYR A 190 -33.67 -22.71 1.33
N SER A 191 -34.87 -22.11 1.39
CA SER A 191 -35.11 -20.76 0.85
C SER A 191 -34.40 -19.66 1.66
N LEU A 192 -34.24 -19.84 2.97
CA LEU A 192 -33.48 -18.93 3.83
C LEU A 192 -31.96 -19.07 3.60
N VAL A 193 -31.48 -20.22 3.15
CA VAL A 193 -30.05 -20.46 2.89
C VAL A 193 -29.52 -19.58 1.76
N LEU A 194 -30.27 -19.45 0.66
CA LEU A 194 -29.84 -18.64 -0.48
C LEU A 194 -29.81 -17.15 -0.14
N GLU A 195 -30.85 -16.63 0.52
CA GLU A 195 -30.90 -15.22 0.95
C GLU A 195 -29.77 -14.91 1.94
N ARG A 196 -29.57 -15.78 2.93
CA ARG A 196 -28.45 -15.69 3.89
C ARG A 196 -27.09 -15.73 3.20
N ALA A 197 -26.91 -16.60 2.22
CA ALA A 197 -25.68 -16.70 1.44
C ALA A 197 -25.44 -15.45 0.59
N ILE A 198 -26.47 -14.90 -0.06
CA ILE A 198 -26.38 -13.67 -0.85
C ILE A 198 -26.02 -12.49 0.05
N VAL A 199 -26.69 -12.33 1.19
CA VAL A 199 -26.37 -11.25 2.15
C VAL A 199 -24.94 -11.41 2.66
N ARG A 200 -24.47 -12.62 3.01
CA ARG A 200 -23.07 -12.86 3.45
C ARG A 200 -22.05 -12.58 2.35
N MET A 201 -22.31 -13.05 1.13
CA MET A 201 -21.44 -12.84 -0.02
C MET A 201 -21.36 -11.35 -0.38
N PHE A 202 -22.49 -10.66 -0.44
CA PHE A 202 -22.54 -9.25 -0.80
C PHE A 202 -21.96 -8.37 0.31
N SER A 203 -22.31 -8.62 1.56
CA SER A 203 -21.78 -7.89 2.72
C SER A 203 -20.27 -8.10 2.89
N GLY A 204 -19.80 -9.34 2.74
CA GLY A 204 -18.38 -9.69 2.71
C GLY A 204 -17.66 -9.02 1.55
N PHE A 205 -18.23 -9.02 0.36
CA PHE A 205 -17.64 -8.36 -0.81
C PHE A 205 -17.56 -6.84 -0.63
N VAL A 206 -18.63 -6.17 -0.21
CA VAL A 206 -18.64 -4.72 -0.01
C VAL A 206 -17.65 -4.30 1.08
N VAL A 207 -17.62 -5.00 2.22
CA VAL A 207 -16.74 -4.64 3.33
C VAL A 207 -15.29 -5.03 3.08
N LEU A 208 -15.03 -6.25 2.63
CA LEU A 208 -13.67 -6.73 2.41
C LEU A 208 -13.07 -6.08 1.16
N MET A 209 -13.77 -6.09 0.03
CA MET A 209 -13.21 -5.58 -1.23
C MET A 209 -13.35 -4.06 -1.33
N GLY A 210 -14.49 -3.49 -0.95
CA GLY A 210 -14.68 -2.04 -0.97
C GLY A 210 -13.93 -1.35 0.19
N GLY A 211 -14.15 -1.84 1.42
CA GLY A 211 -13.60 -1.24 2.63
C GLY A 211 -12.08 -1.32 2.72
N VAL A 212 -11.47 -2.48 2.38
CA VAL A 212 -10.00 -2.61 2.40
C VAL A 212 -9.34 -1.73 1.35
N ARG A 213 -9.85 -1.75 0.11
CA ARG A 213 -9.34 -0.88 -0.96
C ARG A 213 -9.41 0.60 -0.56
N ALA A 214 -10.57 1.04 -0.08
CA ALA A 214 -10.78 2.44 0.30
C ALA A 214 -9.88 2.89 1.47
N SER A 215 -9.65 2.02 2.46
CA SER A 215 -8.77 2.35 3.59
C SER A 215 -7.29 2.35 3.20
N LEU A 216 -6.85 1.43 2.32
CA LEU A 216 -5.50 1.49 1.72
C LEU A 216 -5.30 2.76 0.91
N GLU A 217 -6.26 3.09 0.06
CA GLU A 217 -6.26 4.31 -0.76
C GLU A 217 -6.22 5.57 0.12
N LEU A 218 -7.00 5.60 1.20
CA LEU A 218 -7.02 6.70 2.17
C LEU A 218 -5.65 6.87 2.84
N ALA A 219 -5.06 5.79 3.36
CA ALA A 219 -3.75 5.82 4.00
C ALA A 219 -2.65 6.30 3.02
N TYR A 220 -2.67 5.79 1.79
CA TYR A 220 -1.75 6.19 0.73
C TYR A 220 -1.84 7.69 0.41
N ARG A 221 -3.06 8.21 0.29
CA ARG A 221 -3.29 9.62 -0.03
C ARG A 221 -2.91 10.54 1.12
N ILE A 222 -3.21 10.18 2.37
CA ILE A 222 -2.74 10.92 3.55
C ILE A 222 -1.22 11.00 3.57
N ALA A 223 -0.54 9.86 3.37
CA ALA A 223 0.92 9.82 3.29
C ALA A 223 1.45 10.72 2.15
N SER A 224 0.80 10.71 0.98
CA SER A 224 1.19 11.55 -0.15
C SER A 224 1.04 13.05 0.14
N VAL A 225 -0.03 13.47 0.82
CA VAL A 225 -0.26 14.86 1.20
C VAL A 225 0.78 15.32 2.22
N LEU A 226 1.09 14.48 3.20
CA LEU A 226 2.13 14.78 4.19
C LEU A 226 3.51 14.87 3.53
N CYS A 227 3.89 13.91 2.70
CA CYS A 227 5.23 13.89 2.08
C CYS A 227 5.41 15.01 1.05
N VAL A 228 4.39 15.33 0.25
CA VAL A 228 4.44 16.43 -0.73
C VAL A 228 4.31 17.79 -0.04
N GLY A 229 3.45 17.91 0.97
CA GLY A 229 3.26 19.13 1.75
C GLY A 229 4.50 19.52 2.56
N LEU A 230 5.23 18.55 3.10
CA LEU A 230 6.50 18.74 3.80
C LEU A 230 7.71 18.89 2.86
N GLY A 231 7.52 18.77 1.54
CA GLY A 231 8.60 18.88 0.55
C GLY A 231 9.59 17.70 0.55
N VAL A 232 9.23 16.57 1.17
CA VAL A 232 10.05 15.34 1.20
C VAL A 232 10.12 14.67 -0.17
N SER A 233 9.05 14.79 -0.96
CA SER A 233 8.90 14.13 -2.27
C SER A 233 8.06 14.98 -3.24
N GLY A 234 8.25 14.78 -4.54
CA GLY A 234 7.47 15.46 -5.58
C GLY A 234 6.11 14.80 -5.81
N ALA A 235 5.12 15.57 -6.29
CA ALA A 235 3.79 15.05 -6.62
C ALA A 235 3.81 13.93 -7.69
N GLN A 236 4.81 13.94 -8.57
CA GLN A 236 4.98 12.91 -9.61
C GLN A 236 5.42 11.55 -9.05
N GLU A 237 5.96 11.53 -7.83
CA GLU A 237 6.40 10.31 -7.14
C GLU A 237 5.22 9.56 -6.48
N TRP A 238 4.02 10.17 -6.46
CA TRP A 238 2.81 9.63 -5.84
C TRP A 238 1.68 9.39 -6.88
N PRO A 239 1.88 8.51 -7.88
CA PRO A 239 0.82 8.12 -8.80
C PRO A 239 -0.29 7.37 -8.04
N PRO A 240 -1.55 7.42 -8.52
CA PRO A 240 -2.67 6.72 -7.90
C PRO A 240 -2.32 5.27 -7.55
N MET A 241 -2.68 4.82 -6.34
CA MET A 241 -2.33 3.47 -5.87
C MET A 241 -3.00 2.41 -6.75
N PHE A 242 -4.27 2.63 -7.06
CA PHE A 242 -5.06 1.77 -7.91
C PHE A 242 -5.53 2.47 -9.17
N GLY A 243 -5.79 1.66 -10.20
CA GLY A 243 -6.43 2.12 -11.43
C GLY A 243 -7.95 2.28 -11.29
N SER A 244 -8.57 2.70 -12.40
CA SER A 244 -10.02 2.83 -12.52
C SER A 244 -10.70 1.47 -12.36
N THR A 245 -11.73 1.41 -11.52
CA THR A 245 -12.56 0.19 -11.33
C THR A 245 -13.29 -0.19 -12.61
N TRP A 246 -13.56 0.78 -13.50
CA TRP A 246 -14.21 0.55 -14.79
C TRP A 246 -13.37 -0.27 -15.77
N GLU A 247 -12.05 -0.37 -15.55
CA GLU A 247 -11.15 -1.14 -16.41
C GLU A 247 -11.05 -2.62 -15.99
N ALA A 248 -11.87 -3.07 -15.05
CA ALA A 248 -11.88 -4.44 -14.53
C ALA A 248 -12.58 -5.46 -15.45
N TYR A 249 -12.48 -5.31 -16.77
CA TYR A 249 -13.18 -6.19 -17.74
C TYR A 249 -12.50 -7.55 -17.95
N THR A 250 -11.38 -7.82 -17.29
CA THR A 250 -10.75 -9.15 -17.24
C THR A 250 -10.32 -9.47 -15.81
N LEU A 251 -10.29 -10.75 -15.43
CA LEU A 251 -9.76 -11.18 -14.13
C LEU A 251 -8.32 -10.68 -13.90
N ARG A 252 -7.50 -10.67 -14.96
CA ARG A 252 -6.13 -10.14 -14.89
C ARG A 252 -6.12 -8.65 -14.53
N LYS A 253 -7.00 -7.83 -15.11
CA LYS A 253 -7.10 -6.41 -14.75
C LYS A 253 -7.75 -6.21 -13.38
N PHE A 254 -8.77 -6.98 -13.04
CA PHE A 254 -9.37 -6.92 -11.71
C PHE A 254 -8.31 -7.15 -10.62
N TRP A 255 -7.52 -8.23 -10.71
CA TRP A 255 -6.47 -8.50 -9.75
C TRP A 255 -5.27 -7.56 -9.93
N GLY A 256 -4.73 -7.38 -11.12
CA GLY A 256 -3.48 -6.63 -11.32
C GLY A 256 -3.59 -5.09 -11.39
N TRP A 257 -4.78 -4.54 -11.62
CA TRP A 257 -5.01 -3.10 -11.79
C TRP A 257 -5.89 -2.52 -10.68
N VAL A 258 -6.83 -3.31 -10.18
CA VAL A 258 -7.82 -2.87 -9.19
C VAL A 258 -7.48 -3.33 -7.76
N TYR A 259 -6.84 -4.48 -7.53
CA TYR A 259 -6.67 -4.98 -6.15
C TYR A 259 -5.22 -5.27 -5.71
N LEU A 260 -4.41 -5.94 -6.51
CA LEU A 260 -3.07 -6.45 -6.19
C LEU A 260 -1.98 -5.71 -6.99
N LEU A 261 -1.98 -4.38 -6.91
CA LEU A 261 -0.89 -3.57 -7.47
C LEU A 261 0.29 -3.45 -6.48
N VAL A 262 0.61 -4.55 -5.82
CA VAL A 262 1.66 -4.59 -4.81
C VAL A 262 2.58 -5.77 -5.08
N CYS A 263 3.86 -5.43 -5.17
CA CYS A 263 5.03 -6.29 -5.23
C CYS A 263 5.44 -6.74 -6.65
N PRO A 264 6.47 -6.11 -7.24
CA PRO A 264 7.31 -6.77 -8.22
C PRO A 264 8.25 -7.73 -7.47
N ILE A 265 7.75 -8.83 -6.90
CA ILE A 265 8.67 -9.90 -6.52
C ILE A 265 9.22 -10.45 -7.84
N ARG A 266 10.46 -10.08 -8.13
CA ARG A 266 11.19 -10.50 -9.32
C ARG A 266 11.62 -11.96 -9.14
N ILE A 267 10.66 -12.90 -9.13
CA ILE A 267 10.94 -14.35 -9.15
C ILE A 267 11.72 -14.72 -10.44
N GLY A 268 11.61 -13.91 -11.50
CA GLY A 268 12.24 -14.16 -12.80
C GLY A 268 13.77 -14.00 -12.88
N ARG A 269 14.48 -13.56 -11.84
CA ARG A 269 15.97 -13.51 -11.88
C ARG A 269 16.63 -14.85 -11.50
N LEU A 270 15.87 -15.81 -10.97
CA LEU A 270 16.37 -17.18 -10.81
C LEU A 270 16.46 -17.92 -12.16
N GLN A 271 15.78 -17.45 -13.21
CA GLN A 271 15.86 -18.07 -14.54
C GLN A 271 17.16 -17.68 -15.27
N SER A 272 17.55 -16.40 -15.23
CA SER A 272 18.71 -15.90 -15.97
C SER A 272 20.06 -16.35 -15.41
N ASP A 273 20.12 -16.68 -14.11
CA ASP A 273 21.36 -17.20 -13.50
C ASP A 273 21.52 -18.72 -13.70
N VAL A 274 20.46 -19.44 -14.08
CA VAL A 274 20.50 -20.87 -14.44
C VAL A 274 20.98 -21.07 -15.88
N ASP A 275 20.69 -20.11 -16.77
CA ASP A 275 21.13 -20.17 -18.17
C ASP A 275 22.64 -19.89 -18.35
N ILE A 276 23.31 -19.31 -17.34
CA ILE A 276 24.78 -19.10 -17.35
C ILE A 276 25.54 -20.41 -17.06
N TYR A 277 24.88 -21.42 -16.49
CA TYR A 277 25.48 -22.76 -16.25
C TYR A 277 25.05 -23.81 -17.29
N ARG A 278 24.42 -23.39 -18.40
CA ARG A 278 24.01 -24.25 -19.52
C ARG A 278 24.62 -23.85 -20.87
N ALA A 279 25.77 -23.18 -20.86
CA ALA A 279 26.59 -22.93 -22.04
C ALA A 279 27.93 -23.65 -21.91
#